data_AF-A0A2S7UW15-F1
#
_entry.id   AF-A0A2S7UW15-F1
#
_cell.length_a   1.000
_cell.length_b   1.000
_cell.length_c   1.000
_cell.angle_alpha   90.00
_cell.angle_beta   90.00
_cell.angle_gamma   90.00
#
_symmetry.space_group_name_H-M   'P 1'
#
loop_
_entity.id
_entity.type
_entity.pdbx_description
1 polymer ?
#
loop_
_entity_poly.entity_id
_entity_poly.type
_entity_poly.pdbx_seq_one_letter_code
_entity_poly.pdbx_strand_id
1 'polypeptide(L)'
;MNTYSKKDNEYQDNGHYIVHGIHYMSLYTYRNIHGLPRVSPEINKKIGLSINPLLCEHIETLPDEGHFKIIKAYNLSYLKEHESNLFDI
;
A
#
# COMPACT_ATOMS: atom_id res chain seq x y z
N MET A 1 -4.69 -16.39 2.65
CA MET A 1 -4.68 -14.96 3.01
C MET A 1 -6.03 -14.39 2.66
N ASN A 2 -6.67 -13.67 3.57
CA ASN A 2 -7.90 -12.93 3.24
C ASN A 2 -7.49 -11.69 2.44
N THR A 3 -8.11 -11.50 1.27
CA THR A 3 -7.90 -10.30 0.46
C THR A 3 -8.91 -9.24 0.89
N TYR A 4 -8.44 -8.11 1.40
CA TYR A 4 -9.29 -7.01 1.84
C TYR A 4 -9.81 -6.18 0.66
N SER A 5 -10.95 -5.54 0.85
CA SER A 5 -11.68 -4.80 -0.17
C SER A 5 -12.58 -3.74 0.47
N LYS A 6 -13.19 -2.87 -0.34
CA LYS A 6 -14.19 -1.89 0.13
C LYS A 6 -15.44 -2.44 0.81
N LYS A 7 -15.61 -3.76 0.84
CA LYS A 7 -16.73 -4.42 1.53
C LYS A 7 -16.38 -4.84 2.95
N ASP A 8 -15.11 -4.79 3.32
CA ASP A 8 -14.60 -5.22 4.62
C ASP A 8 -14.64 -4.07 5.63
N ASN A 9 -14.84 -4.38 6.91
CA ASN A 9 -14.94 -3.36 7.98
C ASN A 9 -13.61 -2.60 8.18
N GLU A 10 -12.50 -3.21 7.79
CA GLU A 10 -11.16 -2.66 7.87
C GLU A 10 -10.91 -1.56 6.83
N TYR A 11 -11.72 -1.47 5.78
CA TYR A 11 -11.58 -0.46 4.74
C TYR A 11 -11.83 0.95 5.27
N GLN A 12 -10.92 1.88 4.95
CA GLN A 12 -11.08 3.31 5.26
C GLN A 12 -11.25 4.14 3.99
N ASP A 13 -10.42 3.86 2.99
CA ASP A 13 -10.41 4.54 1.68
C ASP A 13 -9.73 3.64 0.64
N ASN A 14 -9.75 4.03 -0.63
CA ASN A 14 -9.15 3.29 -1.73
C ASN A 14 -7.65 3.05 -1.49
N GLY A 15 -7.32 1.81 -1.09
CA GLY A 15 -5.96 1.41 -0.75
C GLY A 15 -5.49 1.84 0.64
N HIS A 16 -6.40 2.19 1.57
CA HIS A 16 -6.12 2.41 3.00
C HIS A 16 -7.02 1.54 3.87
N TYR A 17 -6.40 0.76 4.75
CA TYR A 17 -7.06 -0.20 5.63
C TYR A 17 -6.55 -0.09 7.06
N ILE A 18 -7.38 -0.44 8.05
CA ILE A 18 -7.02 -0.60 9.46
C ILE A 18 -7.33 -2.03 9.88
N VAL A 19 -6.29 -2.85 10.04
CA VAL A 19 -6.41 -4.26 10.42
C VAL A 19 -5.83 -4.42 11.82
N HIS A 20 -6.64 -4.87 12.78
CA HIS A 20 -6.24 -5.00 14.20
C HIS A 20 -5.58 -3.72 14.78
N GLY A 21 -6.06 -2.54 14.37
CA GLY A 21 -5.52 -1.24 14.81
C GLY A 21 -4.25 -0.79 14.09
N ILE A 22 -3.73 -1.57 13.14
CA ILE A 22 -2.57 -1.23 12.33
C ILE A 22 -3.03 -0.65 11.00
N HIS A 23 -2.49 0.51 10.63
CA HIS A 23 -2.78 1.13 9.34
C HIS A 23 -1.94 0.51 8.23
N TYR A 24 -2.58 0.11 7.14
CA TYR A 24 -1.93 -0.37 5.92
C TYR A 24 -2.33 0.52 4.73
N MET A 25 -1.36 0.91 3.91
CA MET A 25 -1.60 1.71 2.70
C MET A 25 -0.94 1.10 1.47
N SER A 26 -1.63 1.16 0.33
CA SER A 26 -1.03 0.89 -0.96
C SER A 26 0.00 1.98 -1.31
N LEU A 27 1.03 1.62 -2.07
CA LEU A 27 2.05 2.60 -2.48
C LEU A 27 1.44 3.76 -3.30
N TYR A 28 0.43 3.49 -4.11
CA TYR A 28 -0.29 4.52 -4.86
C TYR A 28 -0.99 5.50 -3.92
N THR A 29 -1.77 4.98 -2.98
CA THR A 29 -2.53 5.77 -1.99
C THR A 29 -1.59 6.59 -1.11
N TYR A 30 -0.53 5.97 -0.61
CA TYR A 30 0.50 6.63 0.18
C TYR A 30 1.09 7.84 -0.55
N ARG A 31 1.53 7.65 -1.81
CA ARG A 31 2.09 8.74 -2.62
C ARG A 31 1.09 9.88 -2.84
N ASN A 32 -0.16 9.55 -3.13
CA ASN A 32 -1.20 10.54 -3.39
C ASN A 32 -1.52 11.40 -2.15
N ILE A 33 -1.59 10.78 -0.97
CA ILE A 33 -1.85 11.49 0.30
C ILE A 33 -0.66 12.35 0.72
N HIS A 34 0.56 11.89 0.47
CA HIS A 34 1.80 12.54 0.89
C HIS A 34 2.39 13.50 -0.16
N GLY A 35 1.67 13.76 -1.27
CA GLY A 35 2.11 14.69 -2.31
C GLY A 35 3.34 14.22 -3.10
N LEU A 36 3.66 12.92 -3.07
CA LEU A 36 4.75 12.34 -3.83
C LEU A 36 4.37 12.24 -5.32
N PRO A 37 5.34 12.30 -6.26
CA PRO A 37 5.07 12.22 -7.69
C PRO A 37 4.27 10.97 -8.05
N ARG A 38 3.28 11.09 -8.94
CA ARG A 38 2.58 9.93 -9.48
C ARG A 38 3.49 9.17 -10.44
N VAL A 39 3.51 7.85 -10.32
CA VAL A 39 4.32 6.97 -11.17
C VAL A 39 3.47 5.86 -11.78
N SER A 40 4.03 5.17 -12.77
CA SER A 40 3.36 4.05 -13.40
C SER A 40 3.20 2.86 -12.42
N PRO A 41 2.22 1.98 -12.66
CA PRO A 41 2.07 0.73 -11.91
C PRO A 41 3.35 -0.12 -11.86
N GLU A 42 4.15 -0.12 -12.93
CA GLU A 42 5.43 -0.85 -13.00
C GLU A 42 6.44 -0.31 -11.99
N ILE A 43 6.50 1.01 -11.80
CA ILE A 43 7.40 1.62 -10.80
C ILE A 43 6.93 1.25 -9.39
N ASN A 44 5.64 1.36 -9.10
CA ASN A 44 5.09 0.92 -7.80
C ASN A 44 5.34 -0.57 -7.55
N LYS A 45 5.27 -1.41 -8.60
CA LYS A 45 5.65 -2.83 -8.49
C LYS A 45 7.12 -3.01 -8.13
N LYS A 46 8.04 -2.24 -8.73
CA LYS A 46 9.47 -2.31 -8.41
C LYS A 46 9.75 -1.91 -6.96
N ILE A 47 9.16 -0.80 -6.48
CA ILE A 47 9.25 -0.38 -5.08
C ILE A 47 8.69 -1.47 -4.16
N GLY A 48 7.52 -2.03 -4.51
CA GLY A 48 6.91 -3.10 -3.73
C GLY A 48 7.76 -4.37 -3.63
N LEU A 49 8.66 -4.61 -4.60
CA LEU A 49 9.63 -5.70 -4.61
C LEU A 49 10.91 -5.38 -3.81
N SER A 50 11.26 -4.10 -3.61
CA SER A 50 12.41 -3.70 -2.79
C SER A 50 12.09 -3.68 -1.29
N ILE A 51 10.81 -3.66 -0.92
CA ILE A 51 10.38 -3.74 0.49
C ILE A 51 10.68 -5.15 1.03
N ASN A 52 11.51 -5.20 2.09
CA ASN A 52 11.85 -6.46 2.75
C ASN A 52 10.63 -7.00 3.53
N PRO A 53 10.10 -8.19 3.18
CA PRO A 53 8.92 -8.75 3.85
C PRO A 53 9.17 -9.16 5.31
N LEU A 54 10.43 -9.31 5.73
CA LEU A 54 10.78 -9.56 7.14
C LEU A 54 10.72 -8.29 8.01
N LEU A 55 10.78 -7.12 7.38
CA LEU A 55 10.78 -5.82 8.05
C LEU A 55 9.45 -5.08 7.90
N CYS A 56 8.68 -5.40 6.85
CA CYS A 56 7.41 -4.76 6.56
C CYS A 56 6.31 -5.80 6.38
N GLU A 57 5.38 -5.82 7.33
CA GLU A 57 4.12 -6.49 7.15
C GLU A 57 3.33 -5.87 5.99
N HIS A 58 2.60 -6.71 5.28
CA HIS A 58 1.69 -6.29 4.22
C HIS A 58 0.44 -7.15 4.22
N ILE A 59 -0.62 -6.58 3.67
CA ILE A 59 -1.89 -7.26 3.39
C ILE A 59 -2.15 -7.22 1.88
N GLU A 60 -2.92 -8.20 1.41
CA GLU A 60 -3.43 -8.22 0.05
C GLU A 60 -4.77 -7.52 -0.03
N THR A 61 -4.97 -6.70 -1.06
CA THR A 61 -6.14 -5.83 -1.20
C THR A 61 -6.65 -5.80 -2.64
N LEU A 62 -7.96 -5.58 -2.79
CA LEU A 62 -8.63 -5.33 -4.07
C LEU A 62 -8.81 -3.81 -4.23
N PRO A 63 -8.29 -3.19 -5.31
CA PRO A 63 -8.58 -1.80 -5.62
C PRO A 63 -10.05 -1.59 -5.98
N ASP A 64 -10.57 -0.41 -5.64
CA ASP A 64 -12.01 -0.13 -5.75
C ASP A 64 -12.55 -0.11 -7.18
N GLU A 65 -11.71 0.31 -8.12
CA GLU A 65 -12.03 0.44 -9.54
C GLU A 65 -11.73 -0.82 -10.35
N GLY A 66 -11.24 -1.90 -9.72
CA GLY A 66 -11.10 -3.22 -10.35
C GLY A 66 -10.09 -3.33 -11.50
N HIS A 67 -9.34 -2.26 -11.80
CA HIS A 67 -8.32 -2.25 -12.86
C HIS A 67 -7.13 -3.19 -12.58
N PHE A 68 -6.90 -3.56 -11.31
CA PHE A 68 -5.86 -4.51 -10.91
C PHE A 68 -6.47 -5.64 -10.10
N LYS A 69 -5.96 -6.87 -10.28
CA LYS A 69 -6.54 -8.06 -9.63
C LYS A 69 -6.33 -8.06 -8.12
N ILE A 70 -5.10 -7.91 -7.65
CA ILE A 70 -4.74 -7.85 -6.22
C ILE A 70 -3.50 -6.96 -6.11
N ILE A 71 -3.49 -6.03 -5.15
CA ILE A 71 -2.32 -5.20 -4.83
C ILE A 71 -1.97 -5.33 -3.35
N LYS A 72 -0.73 -4.99 -3.01
CA LYS A 72 -0.25 -5.00 -1.61
C LYS A 72 -0.48 -3.63 -0.96
N ALA A 73 -0.95 -3.65 0.28
CA ALA A 73 -0.90 -2.52 1.19
C ALA A 73 0.08 -2.83 2.32
N TYR A 74 0.96 -1.88 2.62
CA TYR A 74 2.10 -2.03 3.52
C TYR A 74 1.84 -1.25 4.82
N ASN A 75 2.44 -1.71 5.92
CA ASN A 75 2.33 -1.02 7.21
C ASN A 75 2.75 0.45 7.07
N LEU A 76 1.85 1.35 7.48
CA LEU A 76 2.04 2.79 7.31
C LEU A 76 3.25 3.34 8.06
N SER A 77 3.53 2.81 9.26
CA SER A 77 4.69 3.23 10.05
C SER A 77 6.00 2.91 9.33
N TYR A 78 6.08 1.73 8.71
CA TYR A 78 7.23 1.33 7.91
C TYR A 78 7.43 2.25 6.71
N LEU A 79 6.35 2.53 5.96
CA LEU A 79 6.40 3.43 4.80
C LEU A 79 6.90 4.82 5.17
N LYS A 80 6.48 5.36 6.32
CA LYS A 80 6.93 6.67 6.83
C LYS A 80 8.40 6.67 7.21
N GLU A 81 8.86 5.64 7.92
CA GLU A 81 10.26 5.53 8.35
C GLU A 81 11.22 5.38 7.17
N HIS A 82 10.77 4.73 6.08
CA HIS A 82 11.59 4.41 4.92
C HIS A 82 11.25 5.26 3.69
N GLU A 83 10.45 6.33 3.83
CA GLU A 83 9.92 7.12 2.72
C GLU A 83 11.04 7.61 1.79
N SER A 84 12.09 8.22 2.37
CA SER A 84 13.23 8.75 1.64
C SER A 84 13.97 7.69 0.82
N ASN A 85 14.01 6.44 1.29
CA ASN A 85 14.70 5.36 0.59
C ASN A 85 13.82 4.70 -0.48
N LEU A 86 12.51 4.67 -0.26
CA LEU A 86 11.55 3.98 -1.13
C LEU A 86 11.08 4.85 -2.30
N PHE A 87 11.08 6.17 -2.12
CA PHE A 87 10.47 7.11 -3.08
C PHE A 87 11.44 8.15 -3.65
N ASP A 88 12.75 8.00 -3.44
CA ASP A 88 13.80 8.76 -4.13
C ASP A 88 14.02 8.20 -5.55
N ILE A 89 13.07 8.50 -6.45
CA ILE A 89 13.00 7.98 -7.82
C ILE A 89 12.53 9.06 -8.79
#